data_AF-A0A0F0HQR5-F1
#
_entry.id   AF-A0A0F0HQR5-F1
#
_cell.length_a   1.000
_cell.length_b   1.000
_cell.length_c   1.000
_cell.angle_alpha   90.00
_cell.angle_beta   90.00
_cell.angle_gamma   90.00
#
_symmetry.space_group_name_H-M   'P 1'
#
loop_
_entity.id
_entity.type
_entity.pdbx_description
1 polymer ?
#
loop_
_entity_poly.entity_id
_entity_poly.type
_entity_poly.pdbx_seq_one_letter_code
_entity_poly.pdbx_strand_id
1 'polypeptide(L)'
;MVRHVHYEGDGRKAAQVNAAVDQLAAHSAEEYIAVYDVDSRPSREFLLRTAEFLARRRAEDGELPRVVQQSARFTTQGAAGTWWERSLCRGAARAQTLWTVRREIPNLRRYATVTRSGPGRRGLAQTVGHGLLVRADVFREMGGLPTFTVLDDVAFGYRLTLSGIPVDSLPFTTTVPAAEYLPELLAQSERWFQSYLDYQQCAARWHAQDHGSRLDHAAALAIGAYRGLAWLLVTPATATCLALALGPRTRLPVRATAAAALWTATVAPVRLLAQAEGRPLTVRETVTQSVETLAGLLLKSIGPMTALGRWAVTGTRHSALAPKSNRRTASPTTSDRETP
;
A
#
# COMPACT_ATOMS: atom_id res chain seq x y z
N MET A 1 8.04 12.92 25.96
CA MET A 1 9.49 12.98 25.66
C MET A 1 9.69 12.57 24.21
N VAL A 2 10.38 13.37 23.40
CA VAL A 2 10.76 12.99 22.03
C VAL A 2 12.26 12.68 22.05
N ARG A 3 12.65 11.49 21.61
CA ARG A 3 14.05 11.08 21.48
C ARG A 3 14.42 11.11 20.00
N HIS A 4 15.54 11.75 19.68
CA HIS A 4 16.12 11.73 18.35
C HIS A 4 17.27 10.73 18.37
N VAL A 5 17.18 9.70 17.52
CA VAL A 5 18.20 8.67 17.33
C VAL A 5 18.76 8.78 15.93
N HIS A 6 20.07 8.53 15.79
CA HIS A 6 20.76 8.60 14.52
C HIS A 6 21.19 7.20 14.06
N TYR A 7 21.12 6.96 12.76
CA TYR A 7 21.58 5.74 12.13
C TYR A 7 22.70 6.07 11.15
N GLU A 8 23.88 5.50 11.39
CA GLU A 8 25.03 5.59 10.49
C GLU A 8 25.03 4.36 9.58
N GLY A 9 24.69 4.54 8.31
CA GLY A 9 24.63 3.43 7.35
C GLY A 9 24.12 3.85 5.97
N ASP A 10 23.65 2.88 5.20
CA ASP A 10 23.23 3.05 3.80
C ASP A 10 21.96 3.91 3.61
N GLY A 11 21.33 4.35 4.71
CA GLY A 11 20.14 5.19 4.69
C GLY A 11 18.84 4.44 4.34
N ARG A 12 18.82 3.11 4.37
CA ARG A 12 17.60 2.35 4.07
C ARG A 12 16.62 2.36 5.23
N LYS A 13 15.32 2.52 4.92
CA LYS A 13 14.25 2.64 5.90
C LYS A 13 14.25 1.49 6.91
N ALA A 14 14.28 0.25 6.46
CA ALA A 14 14.32 -0.92 7.35
C ALA A 14 15.50 -0.88 8.33
N ALA A 15 16.70 -0.56 7.84
CA ALA A 15 17.89 -0.49 8.66
C ALA A 15 17.81 0.63 9.72
N GLN A 16 17.28 1.79 9.32
CA GLN A 16 17.00 2.90 10.24
C GLN A 16 15.99 2.52 11.32
N VAL A 17 14.89 1.85 10.95
CA VAL A 17 13.87 1.40 11.92
C VAL A 17 14.45 0.36 12.88
N ASN A 18 15.15 -0.65 12.37
CA ASN A 18 15.77 -1.68 13.21
C ASN A 18 16.75 -1.05 14.22
N ALA A 19 17.66 -0.18 13.75
CA ALA A 19 18.60 0.51 14.62
C ALA A 19 17.91 1.41 15.65
N ALA A 20 16.82 2.09 15.28
CA ALA A 20 16.05 2.90 16.20
C ALA A 20 15.39 2.05 17.30
N VAL A 21 14.83 0.89 16.95
CA VAL A 21 14.23 -0.04 17.93
C VAL A 21 15.30 -0.56 18.91
N ASP A 22 16.48 -0.92 18.40
CA ASP A 22 17.59 -1.40 19.23
C ASP A 22 18.10 -0.31 20.19
N GLN A 23 18.20 0.94 19.75
CA GLN A 23 18.65 2.07 20.57
C GLN A 23 17.61 2.58 21.58
N LEU A 24 16.33 2.48 21.23
CA LEU A 24 15.25 2.96 22.09
C LEU A 24 14.89 1.93 23.17
N ALA A 25 15.07 0.63 22.89
CA ALA A 25 14.74 -0.53 23.69
C ALA A 25 13.27 -0.53 24.19
N ALA A 26 12.47 -1.47 23.69
CA ALA A 26 11.11 -1.63 24.21
C ALA A 26 11.12 -2.03 25.70
N HIS A 27 10.28 -1.39 26.50
CA HIS A 27 10.19 -1.63 27.95
C HIS A 27 9.42 -2.91 28.28
N SER A 28 8.59 -3.40 27.35
CA SER A 28 7.86 -4.65 27.49
C SER A 28 7.75 -5.43 26.18
N ALA A 29 7.41 -6.71 26.30
CA ALA A 29 7.11 -7.57 25.15
C ALA A 29 5.85 -7.15 24.40
N GLU A 30 4.88 -6.55 25.09
CA GLU A 30 3.57 -6.15 24.52
C GLU A 30 3.56 -4.70 23.98
N GLU A 31 4.66 -3.95 24.11
CA GLU A 31 4.79 -2.61 23.55
C GLU A 31 4.75 -2.64 22.02
N TYR A 32 4.15 -1.63 21.39
CA TYR A 32 4.09 -1.54 19.93
C TYR A 32 5.17 -0.63 19.36
N ILE A 33 5.83 -1.13 18.33
CA ILE A 33 6.67 -0.35 17.43
C ILE A 33 5.77 0.14 16.30
N ALA A 34 5.49 1.45 16.28
CA ALA A 34 4.67 2.08 15.24
C ALA A 34 5.56 2.82 14.22
N VAL A 35 5.48 2.42 12.95
CA VAL A 35 6.30 2.97 11.87
C VAL A 35 5.46 3.90 11.01
N TYR A 36 5.87 5.17 10.93
CA TYR A 36 5.28 6.20 10.09
C TYR A 36 6.35 6.82 9.20
N ASP A 37 6.02 7.07 7.93
CA ASP A 37 6.89 7.85 7.06
C ASP A 37 6.89 9.32 7.48
N VAL A 38 7.92 10.09 7.13
CA VAL A 38 8.07 11.50 7.54
C VAL A 38 6.95 12.44 7.05
N ASP A 39 6.30 12.06 5.95
CA ASP A 39 5.15 12.73 5.34
C ASP A 39 3.81 12.27 5.95
N SER A 40 3.88 11.44 6.98
CA SER A 40 2.74 10.89 7.69
C SER A 40 2.65 11.49 9.09
N ARG A 41 1.55 12.16 9.39
CA ARG A 41 1.33 12.81 10.69
C ARG A 41 0.10 12.22 11.34
N PRO A 42 0.23 11.16 12.16
CA PRO A 42 -0.92 10.63 12.88
C PRO A 42 -1.46 11.69 13.84
N SER A 43 -2.74 12.03 13.72
CA SER A 43 -3.41 12.94 14.65
C SER A 43 -3.62 12.27 16.01
N ARG A 44 -3.80 13.07 17.07
CA ARG A 44 -4.17 12.57 18.39
C ARG A 44 -5.42 11.69 18.33
N GLU A 45 -6.42 12.10 17.56
CA GLU A 45 -7.65 11.32 17.34
C GLU A 45 -7.34 9.94 16.75
N PHE A 46 -6.47 9.84 15.73
CA PHE A 46 -6.11 8.54 15.14
C PHE A 46 -5.38 7.63 16.14
N LEU A 47 -4.51 8.19 16.98
CA LEU A 47 -3.82 7.42 18.01
C LEU A 47 -4.80 6.90 19.07
N LEU A 48 -5.76 7.72 19.50
CA LEU A 48 -6.82 7.30 20.44
C LEU A 48 -7.69 6.19 19.86
N ARG A 49 -8.16 6.35 18.61
CA ARG A 49 -8.95 5.31 17.92
C ARG A 49 -8.17 4.02 17.68
N THR A 50 -6.85 4.12 17.53
CA THR A 50 -5.97 2.94 17.45
C THR A 50 -5.91 2.24 18.81
N ALA A 51 -5.71 2.99 19.90
CA ALA A 51 -5.72 2.43 21.26
C ALA A 51 -7.07 1.77 21.60
N GLU A 52 -8.20 2.38 21.25
CA GLU A 52 -9.54 1.79 21.40
C GLU A 52 -9.70 0.49 20.62
N PHE A 53 -9.20 0.45 19.38
CA PHE A 53 -9.19 -0.77 18.57
C PHE A 53 -8.39 -1.88 19.25
N LEU A 54 -7.18 -1.58 19.74
CA LEU A 54 -6.33 -2.54 20.43
C LEU A 54 -6.98 -3.06 21.72
N ALA A 55 -7.57 -2.18 22.53
CA ALA A 55 -8.26 -2.52 23.76
C ALA A 55 -9.46 -3.44 23.51
N ARG A 56 -10.28 -3.12 22.51
CA ARG A 56 -11.40 -3.97 22.09
C ARG A 56 -10.93 -5.34 21.63
N ARG A 57 -9.87 -5.41 20.81
CA ARG A 57 -9.32 -6.69 20.37
C ARG A 57 -8.77 -7.52 21.52
N ARG A 58 -8.12 -6.90 22.50
CA ARG A 58 -7.72 -7.59 23.74
C ARG A 58 -8.90 -8.17 24.50
N ALA A 59 -10.02 -7.45 24.56
CA ALA A 59 -11.24 -7.93 25.22
C ALA A 59 -11.91 -9.08 24.44
N GLU A 60 -11.92 -9.03 23.10
CA GLU A 60 -12.54 -10.03 22.23
C GLU A 60 -11.69 -11.31 22.09
N ASP A 61 -10.39 -11.14 21.83
CA ASP A 61 -9.46 -12.23 21.49
C ASP A 61 -8.66 -12.72 22.72
N GLY A 62 -8.75 -12.04 23.86
CA GLY A 62 -7.98 -12.34 25.08
C GLY A 62 -6.51 -11.86 25.05
N GLU A 63 -6.02 -11.41 23.90
CA GLU A 63 -4.66 -10.93 23.69
C GLU A 63 -4.60 -9.67 22.81
N LEU A 64 -3.53 -8.89 22.95
CA LEU A 64 -3.28 -7.77 22.04
C LEU A 64 -2.93 -8.29 20.63
N PRO A 65 -3.45 -7.66 19.56
CA PRO A 65 -3.06 -7.97 18.19
C PRO A 65 -1.53 -8.05 18.02
N ARG A 66 -1.05 -9.00 17.22
CA ARG A 66 0.39 -9.19 17.00
C ARG A 66 0.97 -8.17 16.04
N VAL A 67 0.22 -7.87 14.98
CA VAL A 67 0.56 -6.87 13.96
C VAL A 67 -0.72 -6.15 13.55
N VAL A 68 -0.65 -4.83 13.43
CA VAL A 68 -1.76 -3.99 12.97
C VAL A 68 -1.30 -3.10 11.82
N GLN A 69 -2.13 -3.02 10.79
CA GLN A 69 -1.93 -2.18 9.62
C GLN A 69 -2.97 -1.06 9.57
N GLN A 70 -2.49 0.18 9.56
CA GLN A 70 -3.26 1.34 9.17
C GLN A 70 -3.13 1.53 7.66
N SER A 71 -4.25 1.38 6.95
CA SER A 71 -4.32 1.60 5.50
C SER A 71 -4.45 3.09 5.17
N ALA A 72 -4.02 3.49 3.97
CA ALA A 72 -3.96 4.89 3.57
C ALA A 72 -4.92 5.27 2.43
N ARG A 73 -5.42 6.50 2.45
CA ARG A 73 -6.01 7.18 1.29
C ARG A 73 -5.02 8.18 0.76
N PHE A 74 -4.91 8.24 -0.56
CA PHE A 74 -3.93 9.04 -1.26
C PHE A 74 -4.58 10.28 -1.83
N THR A 75 -4.01 11.44 -1.51
CA THR A 75 -4.47 12.75 -2.02
C THR A 75 -3.29 13.56 -2.54
N THR A 76 -3.55 14.37 -3.56
CA THR A 76 -2.57 15.35 -4.07
C THR A 76 -2.87 16.72 -3.47
N GLN A 77 -1.84 17.52 -3.27
CA GLN A 77 -1.87 18.94 -2.93
C GLN A 77 -2.06 19.84 -4.17
N GLY A 78 -1.88 19.29 -5.38
CA GLY A 78 -2.08 20.03 -6.63
C GLY A 78 -0.90 20.93 -6.98
N ALA A 79 0.31 20.53 -6.60
CA ALA A 79 1.53 21.31 -6.74
C ALA A 79 2.08 21.35 -8.18
N ALA A 80 1.72 20.38 -9.04
CA ALA A 80 2.18 20.36 -10.43
C ALA A 80 1.78 21.64 -11.19
N GLY A 81 2.70 22.15 -12.02
CA GLY A 81 2.51 23.44 -12.72
C GLY A 81 1.44 23.39 -13.81
N THR A 82 1.23 22.23 -14.45
CA THR A 82 0.27 22.08 -15.55
C THR A 82 -1.04 21.41 -15.10
N TRP A 83 -2.15 21.77 -15.74
CA TRP A 83 -3.47 21.23 -15.37
C TRP A 83 -3.58 19.73 -15.66
N TRP A 84 -3.00 19.26 -16.77
CA TRP A 84 -3.09 17.86 -17.20
C TRP A 84 -2.33 16.95 -16.25
N GLU A 85 -1.15 17.37 -15.78
CA GLU A 85 -0.33 16.60 -14.83
C GLU A 85 -1.04 16.52 -13.48
N ARG A 86 -1.61 17.64 -13.00
CA ARG A 86 -2.45 17.65 -11.78
C ARG A 86 -3.62 16.67 -11.90
N SER A 87 -4.34 16.67 -13.03
CA SER A 87 -5.46 15.75 -13.28
C SER A 87 -5.03 14.29 -13.30
N LEU A 88 -3.89 14.00 -13.91
CA LEU A 88 -3.31 12.67 -13.99
C LEU A 88 -2.91 12.13 -12.62
N CYS A 89 -2.19 12.93 -11.84
CA CYS A 89 -1.76 12.57 -10.48
C CYS A 89 -2.95 12.40 -9.54
N ARG A 90 -3.98 13.27 -9.61
CA ARG A 90 -5.25 13.07 -8.89
C ARG A 90 -5.91 11.74 -9.24
N GLY A 91 -5.95 11.42 -10.53
CA GLY A 91 -6.48 10.16 -11.05
C GLY A 91 -5.74 8.94 -10.50
N ALA A 92 -4.40 8.98 -10.53
CA ALA A 92 -3.54 7.93 -10.00
C ALA A 92 -3.66 7.76 -8.49
N ALA A 93 -3.71 8.87 -7.73
CA ALA A 93 -3.96 8.87 -6.29
C ALA A 93 -5.31 8.22 -5.95
N ARG A 94 -6.37 8.57 -6.70
CA ARG A 94 -7.68 7.93 -6.52
C ARG A 94 -7.64 6.44 -6.86
N ALA A 95 -6.98 6.05 -7.95
CA ALA A 95 -6.81 4.64 -8.31
C ALA A 95 -6.06 3.85 -7.20
N GLN A 96 -5.08 4.46 -6.54
CA GLN A 96 -4.38 3.86 -5.39
C GLN A 96 -5.26 3.76 -4.15
N THR A 97 -6.05 4.80 -3.84
CA THR A 97 -7.09 4.73 -2.78
C THR A 97 -8.08 3.61 -3.06
N LEU A 98 -8.52 3.44 -4.31
CA LEU A 98 -9.42 2.38 -4.71
C LEU A 98 -8.81 0.98 -4.56
N TRP A 99 -7.52 0.83 -4.88
CA TRP A 99 -6.80 -0.41 -4.59
C TRP A 99 -6.79 -0.71 -3.09
N THR A 100 -6.55 0.30 -2.25
CA THR A 100 -6.52 0.15 -0.79
C THR A 100 -7.86 -0.35 -0.26
N VAL A 101 -8.97 0.30 -0.63
CA VAL A 101 -10.30 -0.04 -0.08
C VAL A 101 -10.90 -1.31 -0.70
N ARG A 102 -10.58 -1.64 -1.97
CA ARG A 102 -11.15 -2.81 -2.67
C ARG A 102 -10.30 -4.06 -2.56
N ARG A 103 -8.99 -3.93 -2.30
CA ARG A 103 -8.05 -5.06 -2.28
C ARG A 103 -7.29 -5.14 -0.97
N GLU A 104 -6.56 -4.11 -0.58
CA GLU A 104 -5.69 -4.17 0.62
C GLU A 104 -6.49 -4.50 1.88
N ILE A 105 -7.43 -3.64 2.26
CA ILE A 105 -8.23 -3.80 3.50
C ILE A 105 -9.00 -5.13 3.50
N PRO A 106 -9.76 -5.51 2.44
CA PRO A 106 -10.46 -6.80 2.42
C PRO A 106 -9.51 -8.00 2.48
N ASN A 107 -8.36 -7.94 1.80
CA ASN A 107 -7.38 -9.03 1.84
C ASN A 107 -6.75 -9.19 3.22
N LEU A 108 -6.40 -8.09 3.89
CA LEU A 108 -5.85 -8.12 5.25
C LEU A 108 -6.87 -8.67 6.24
N ARG A 109 -8.13 -8.21 6.18
CA ARG A 109 -9.21 -8.73 7.03
C ARG A 109 -9.42 -10.23 6.81
N ARG A 110 -9.52 -10.67 5.55
CA ARG A 110 -9.64 -12.09 5.21
C ARG A 110 -8.43 -12.88 5.71
N TYR A 111 -7.23 -12.38 5.49
CA TYR A 111 -5.99 -13.00 5.95
C TYR A 111 -5.99 -13.18 7.47
N ALA A 112 -6.31 -12.13 8.23
CA ALA A 112 -6.36 -12.17 9.69
C ALA A 112 -7.41 -13.17 10.20
N THR A 113 -8.62 -13.16 9.63
CA THR A 113 -9.68 -14.11 9.99
C THR A 113 -9.24 -15.56 9.73
N VAL A 114 -8.75 -15.86 8.52
CA VAL A 114 -8.36 -17.24 8.15
C VAL A 114 -7.17 -17.71 8.99
N THR A 115 -6.22 -16.82 9.28
CA THR A 115 -5.02 -17.14 10.08
C THR A 115 -5.39 -17.48 11.51
N ARG A 116 -6.34 -16.76 12.13
CA ARG A 116 -6.87 -17.07 13.46
C ARG A 116 -7.67 -18.37 13.50
N SER A 117 -8.45 -18.66 12.47
CA SER A 117 -9.31 -19.87 12.43
C SER A 117 -8.55 -21.18 12.18
N GLY A 118 -7.23 -21.14 12.01
CA GLY A 118 -6.39 -22.33 11.87
C GLY A 118 -5.95 -22.63 10.42
N PRO A 119 -5.95 -23.89 9.97
CA PRO A 119 -5.48 -24.25 8.64
C PRO A 119 -6.47 -23.80 7.56
N GLY A 120 -5.96 -23.11 6.54
CA GLY A 120 -6.77 -22.61 5.43
C GLY A 120 -5.92 -21.87 4.41
N ARG A 121 -6.53 -21.48 3.28
CA ARG A 121 -5.85 -20.65 2.27
C ARG A 121 -5.72 -19.21 2.78
N ARG A 122 -4.73 -18.97 3.65
CA ARG A 122 -4.50 -17.72 4.39
C ARG A 122 -4.33 -16.50 3.47
N GLY A 123 -3.77 -16.68 2.28
CA GLY A 123 -3.43 -15.58 1.39
C GLY A 123 -2.01 -15.08 1.68
N LEU A 124 -1.77 -13.78 1.52
CA LEU A 124 -0.51 -13.11 1.88
C LEU A 124 -0.82 -11.94 2.81
N ALA A 125 -0.13 -11.86 3.94
CA ALA A 125 0.01 -10.62 4.71
C ALA A 125 0.79 -9.63 3.84
N GLN A 126 0.10 -8.66 3.25
CA GLN A 126 0.74 -7.58 2.50
C GLN A 126 0.66 -6.34 3.37
N THR A 127 1.62 -6.24 4.30
CA THR A 127 1.86 -5.01 5.05
C THR A 127 2.35 -3.91 4.11
N VAL A 128 2.13 -2.66 4.49
CA VAL A 128 2.64 -1.48 3.80
C VAL A 128 3.48 -0.67 4.78
N GLY A 129 4.55 -0.05 4.31
CA GLY A 129 5.56 0.57 5.18
C GLY A 129 5.03 1.73 6.03
N HIS A 130 3.89 2.32 5.69
CA HIS A 130 3.24 3.38 6.46
C HIS A 130 2.23 2.78 7.44
N GLY A 131 2.19 3.29 8.67
CA GLY A 131 1.13 2.95 9.62
C GLY A 131 1.17 1.48 10.05
N LEU A 132 2.36 0.90 10.06
CA LEU A 132 2.60 -0.47 10.51
C LEU A 132 2.91 -0.46 12.00
N LEU A 133 2.09 -1.18 12.78
CA LEU A 133 2.28 -1.37 14.21
C LEU A 133 2.62 -2.83 14.46
N VAL A 134 3.77 -3.10 15.07
CA VAL A 134 4.25 -4.46 15.37
C VAL A 134 4.49 -4.56 16.87
N ARG A 135 3.94 -5.60 17.50
CA ARG A 135 4.23 -5.89 18.91
C ARG A 135 5.73 -6.24 19.06
N ALA A 136 6.38 -5.74 20.10
CA ALA A 136 7.83 -5.77 20.22
C ALA A 136 8.41 -7.19 20.26
N ASP A 137 7.69 -8.14 20.87
CA ASP A 137 8.02 -9.56 20.83
C ASP A 137 8.01 -10.13 19.41
N VAL A 138 6.99 -9.82 18.62
CA VAL A 138 6.86 -10.24 17.21
C VAL A 138 7.96 -9.60 16.37
N PHE A 139 8.25 -8.32 16.58
CA PHE A 139 9.34 -7.65 15.86
C PHE A 139 10.67 -8.36 16.09
N ARG A 140 10.96 -8.72 17.35
CA ARG A 140 12.15 -9.49 17.73
C ARG A 140 12.14 -10.90 17.16
N GLU A 141 11.01 -11.60 17.23
CA GLU A 141 10.82 -12.95 16.66
C GLU A 141 11.09 -12.98 15.15
N MET A 142 10.71 -11.92 14.44
CA MET A 142 10.95 -11.79 13.00
C MET A 142 12.38 -11.33 12.65
N GLY A 143 13.20 -10.94 13.64
CA GLY A 143 14.52 -10.36 13.44
C GLY A 143 14.51 -8.93 12.88
N GLY A 144 13.43 -8.19 13.13
CA GLY A 144 13.20 -6.83 12.62
C GLY A 144 12.65 -6.77 11.20
N LEU A 145 12.72 -5.58 10.59
CA LEU A 145 12.32 -5.36 9.20
C LEU A 145 13.41 -5.87 8.23
N PRO A 146 13.05 -6.62 7.17
CA PRO A 146 14.01 -7.10 6.19
C PRO A 146 14.77 -5.98 5.46
N THR A 147 16.08 -6.12 5.36
CA THR A 147 16.98 -5.16 4.69
C THR A 147 17.48 -5.62 3.32
N PHE A 148 17.12 -6.84 2.88
CA PHE A 148 17.66 -7.47 1.67
C PHE A 148 16.80 -7.29 0.41
N THR A 149 15.59 -6.74 0.53
CA THR A 149 14.66 -6.41 -0.57
C THR A 149 14.63 -4.91 -0.82
N VAL A 150 14.05 -4.46 -1.94
CA VAL A 150 13.92 -3.02 -2.26
C VAL A 150 13.01 -2.32 -1.26
N LEU A 151 11.87 -2.96 -0.96
CA LEU A 151 10.86 -2.51 -0.02
C LEU A 151 10.76 -3.51 1.14
N ASP A 152 10.71 -2.96 2.35
CA ASP A 152 10.74 -3.68 3.62
C ASP A 152 9.41 -4.35 3.95
N ASP A 153 8.32 -3.72 3.53
CA ASP A 153 6.96 -4.07 3.90
C ASP A 153 6.47 -5.40 3.31
N VAL A 154 6.72 -5.67 2.02
CA VAL A 154 6.30 -6.93 1.38
C VAL A 154 7.13 -8.11 1.85
N ALA A 155 8.43 -7.91 2.09
CA ALA A 155 9.28 -8.93 2.69
C ALA A 155 8.80 -9.25 4.10
N PHE A 156 8.60 -8.24 4.95
CA PHE A 156 8.09 -8.46 6.30
C PHE A 156 6.76 -9.21 6.29
N GLY A 157 5.82 -8.79 5.44
CA GLY A 157 4.53 -9.45 5.26
C GLY A 157 4.62 -10.91 4.80
N TYR A 158 5.55 -11.24 3.92
CA TYR A 158 5.79 -12.63 3.53
C TYR A 158 6.30 -13.46 4.72
N ARG A 159 7.22 -12.93 5.54
CA ARG A 159 7.69 -13.61 6.75
C ARG A 159 6.54 -13.87 7.73
N LEU A 160 5.68 -12.87 7.97
CA LEU A 160 4.47 -13.01 8.80
C LEU A 160 3.54 -14.11 8.25
N THR A 161 3.43 -14.22 6.93
CA THR A 161 2.64 -15.27 6.27
C THR A 161 3.17 -16.66 6.59
N LEU A 162 4.49 -16.87 6.48
CA LEU A 162 5.11 -18.16 6.80
C LEU A 162 4.98 -18.52 8.29
N SER A 163 5.04 -17.52 9.16
CA SER A 163 4.89 -17.71 10.61
C SER A 163 3.42 -17.82 11.07
N GLY A 164 2.45 -17.68 10.16
CA GLY A 164 1.02 -17.71 10.51
C GLY A 164 0.63 -16.61 11.50
N ILE A 165 1.24 -15.43 11.40
CA ILE A 165 0.95 -14.30 12.28
C ILE A 165 -0.16 -13.46 11.63
N PRO A 166 -1.30 -13.24 12.31
CA PRO A 166 -2.37 -12.40 11.79
C PRO A 166 -1.93 -10.94 11.70
N VAL A 167 -2.42 -10.24 10.67
CA VAL A 167 -2.24 -8.80 10.47
C VAL A 167 -3.60 -8.14 10.47
N ASP A 168 -3.95 -7.48 11.56
CA ASP A 168 -5.23 -6.80 11.68
C ASP A 168 -5.24 -5.48 10.92
N SER A 169 -6.35 -5.18 10.26
CA SER A 169 -6.55 -3.90 9.59
C SER A 169 -7.38 -2.97 10.47
N LEU A 170 -6.89 -1.75 10.71
CA LEU A 170 -7.68 -0.74 11.40
C LEU A 170 -8.98 -0.46 10.62
N PRO A 171 -10.11 -0.19 11.31
CA PRO A 171 -11.39 0.06 10.67
C PRO A 171 -11.51 1.49 10.09
N PHE A 172 -10.39 2.19 9.94
CA PHE A 172 -10.29 3.54 9.39
C PHE A 172 -8.98 3.70 8.64
N THR A 173 -8.96 4.68 7.75
CA THR A 173 -7.79 5.03 6.94
C THR A 173 -7.25 6.38 7.37
N THR A 174 -5.96 6.61 7.14
CA THR A 174 -5.37 7.95 7.23
C THR A 174 -5.13 8.52 5.83
N THR A 175 -5.04 9.84 5.73
CA THR A 175 -4.74 10.53 4.47
C THR A 175 -3.24 10.75 4.36
N VAL A 176 -2.65 10.33 3.25
CA VAL A 176 -1.23 10.50 2.94
C VAL A 176 -1.07 11.22 1.60
N PRO A 177 -0.01 12.03 1.45
CA PRO A 177 0.28 12.67 0.18
C PRO A 177 0.64 11.63 -0.90
N ALA A 178 0.13 11.86 -2.10
CA ALA A 178 0.49 11.13 -3.30
C ALA A 178 1.54 11.89 -4.11
N ALA A 179 2.13 11.24 -5.12
CA ALA A 179 3.03 11.90 -6.05
C ALA A 179 2.33 13.09 -6.75
N GLU A 180 3.04 14.22 -6.82
CA GLU A 180 2.51 15.44 -7.43
C GLU A 180 2.87 15.54 -8.91
N TYR A 181 3.98 14.94 -9.31
CA TYR A 181 4.55 15.02 -10.65
C TYR A 181 4.59 13.66 -11.32
N LEU A 182 4.45 13.63 -12.65
CA LEU A 182 4.46 12.39 -13.41
C LEU A 182 5.77 11.59 -13.26
N PRO A 183 6.98 12.19 -13.31
CA PRO A 183 8.22 11.45 -13.08
C PRO A 183 8.27 10.78 -11.70
N GLU A 184 7.77 11.47 -10.67
CA GLU A 184 7.69 10.94 -9.31
C GLU A 184 6.71 9.77 -9.23
N LEU A 185 5.53 9.92 -9.83
CA LEU A 185 4.50 8.87 -9.90
C LEU A 185 5.05 7.60 -10.57
N LEU A 186 5.75 7.75 -11.71
CA LEU A 186 6.32 6.62 -12.44
C LEU A 186 7.45 5.96 -11.65
N ALA A 187 8.35 6.74 -11.06
CA ALA A 187 9.44 6.20 -10.23
C ALA A 187 8.92 5.50 -8.97
N GLN A 188 7.86 6.01 -8.34
CA GLN A 188 7.21 5.34 -7.21
C GLN A 188 6.54 4.03 -7.65
N SER A 189 5.80 4.06 -8.76
CA SER A 189 5.14 2.87 -9.34
C SER A 189 6.14 1.77 -9.70
N GLU A 190 7.27 2.13 -10.32
CA GLU A 190 8.36 1.21 -10.63
C GLU A 190 8.91 0.55 -9.36
N ARG A 191 9.26 1.35 -8.34
CA ARG A 191 9.80 0.84 -7.07
C ARG A 191 8.82 -0.08 -6.35
N TRP A 192 7.55 0.32 -6.25
CA TRP A 192 6.50 -0.50 -5.64
C TRP A 192 6.29 -1.83 -6.36
N PHE A 193 6.48 -1.88 -7.68
CA PHE A 193 6.37 -3.13 -8.42
C PHE A 193 7.53 -4.10 -8.13
N GLN A 194 8.72 -3.60 -7.78
CA GLN A 194 9.88 -4.44 -7.43
C GLN A 194 9.54 -5.42 -6.29
N SER A 195 8.64 -5.07 -5.38
CA SER A 195 8.17 -5.98 -4.33
C SER A 195 7.65 -7.33 -4.86
N TYR A 196 7.02 -7.34 -6.04
CA TYR A 196 6.53 -8.57 -6.65
C TYR A 196 7.65 -9.43 -7.23
N LEU A 197 8.74 -8.79 -7.68
CA LEU A 197 9.94 -9.46 -8.16
C LEU A 197 10.79 -9.99 -6.98
N ASP A 198 10.71 -9.33 -5.83
CA ASP A 198 11.42 -9.68 -4.60
C ASP A 198 10.90 -10.97 -3.94
N TYR A 199 9.68 -11.44 -4.26
CA TYR A 199 9.10 -12.65 -3.69
C TYR A 199 9.96 -13.92 -3.89
N GLN A 200 10.69 -14.04 -5.01
CA GLN A 200 11.59 -15.16 -5.24
C GLN A 200 12.78 -15.15 -4.28
N GLN A 201 13.34 -13.97 -4.00
CA GLN A 201 14.46 -13.81 -3.07
C GLN A 201 14.01 -14.05 -1.63
N CYS A 202 12.83 -13.54 -1.27
CA CYS A 202 12.13 -13.85 -0.03
C CYS A 202 11.98 -15.36 0.18
N ALA A 203 11.47 -16.07 -0.83
CA ALA A 203 11.27 -17.51 -0.76
C ALA A 203 12.59 -18.25 -0.57
N ALA A 204 13.61 -17.95 -1.39
CA ALA A 204 14.92 -18.58 -1.28
C ALA A 204 15.56 -18.36 0.10
N ARG A 205 15.54 -17.12 0.60
CA ARG A 205 16.18 -16.77 1.87
C ARG A 205 15.51 -17.47 3.05
N TRP A 206 14.18 -17.42 3.16
CA TRP A 206 13.49 -18.00 4.31
C TRP A 206 13.38 -19.52 4.23
N HIS A 207 13.31 -20.10 3.04
CA HIS A 207 13.44 -21.55 2.90
C HIS A 207 14.82 -22.02 3.37
N ALA A 208 15.89 -21.28 3.09
CA ALA A 208 17.23 -21.59 3.58
C ALA A 208 17.42 -21.39 5.10
N GLN A 209 16.47 -20.73 5.76
CA GLN A 209 16.43 -20.52 7.21
C GLN A 209 15.36 -21.41 7.89
N ASP A 210 14.89 -22.45 7.19
CA ASP A 210 13.87 -23.39 7.68
C ASP A 210 12.57 -22.73 8.16
N HIS A 211 12.16 -21.66 7.46
CA HIS A 211 10.95 -20.91 7.76
C HIS A 211 9.83 -21.22 6.77
N GLY A 212 8.80 -21.94 7.25
CA GLY A 212 7.65 -22.32 6.44
C GLY A 212 7.91 -23.57 5.58
N SER A 213 6.83 -24.22 5.15
CA SER A 213 6.93 -25.42 4.29
C SER A 213 7.09 -25.05 2.82
N ARG A 214 7.55 -26.00 2.00
CA ARG A 214 7.60 -25.82 0.53
C ARG A 214 6.25 -25.40 -0.07
N LEU A 215 5.13 -25.89 0.50
CA LEU A 215 3.80 -25.53 0.07
C LEU A 215 3.44 -24.09 0.42
N ASP A 216 3.85 -23.61 1.60
CA ASP A 216 3.65 -22.21 2.01
C ASP A 216 4.37 -21.26 1.05
N HIS A 217 5.63 -21.59 0.72
CA HIS A 217 6.40 -20.84 -0.26
C HIS A 217 5.74 -20.86 -1.65
N ALA A 218 5.35 -22.04 -2.15
CA ALA A 218 4.70 -22.15 -3.45
C ALA A 218 3.39 -21.34 -3.50
N ALA A 219 2.57 -21.40 -2.45
CA ALA A 219 1.34 -20.63 -2.35
C ALA A 219 1.62 -19.12 -2.32
N ALA A 220 2.59 -18.68 -1.52
CA ALA A 220 2.97 -17.29 -1.41
C ALA A 220 3.49 -16.73 -2.75
N LEU A 221 4.36 -17.48 -3.44
CA LEU A 221 4.85 -17.15 -4.77
C LEU A 221 3.72 -17.08 -5.81
N ALA A 222 2.80 -18.04 -5.80
CA ALA A 222 1.66 -18.06 -6.73
C ALA A 222 0.74 -16.85 -6.52
N ILE A 223 0.44 -16.49 -5.27
CA ILE A 223 -0.37 -15.30 -4.96
C ILE A 223 0.38 -14.02 -5.34
N GLY A 224 1.68 -13.96 -5.06
CA GLY A 224 2.55 -12.85 -5.45
C GLY A 224 2.56 -12.63 -6.96
N ALA A 225 2.76 -13.71 -7.73
CA ALA A 225 2.73 -13.70 -9.19
C ALA A 225 1.37 -13.27 -9.74
N TYR A 226 0.27 -13.79 -9.19
CA TYR A 226 -1.08 -13.36 -9.56
C TYR A 226 -1.31 -11.86 -9.32
N ARG A 227 -0.91 -11.35 -8.14
CA ARG A 227 -1.07 -9.92 -7.80
C ARG A 227 -0.19 -9.03 -8.69
N GLY A 228 1.05 -9.44 -8.96
CA GLY A 228 1.96 -8.75 -9.87
C GLY A 228 1.41 -8.71 -11.30
N LEU A 229 0.92 -9.84 -11.82
CA LEU A 229 0.30 -9.92 -13.13
C LEU A 229 -0.97 -9.08 -13.22
N ALA A 230 -1.82 -9.11 -12.18
CA ALA A 230 -3.02 -8.29 -12.12
C ALA A 230 -2.70 -6.80 -12.20
N TRP A 231 -1.62 -6.34 -11.57
CA TRP A 231 -1.16 -4.96 -11.70
C TRP A 231 -0.61 -4.68 -13.11
N LEU A 232 0.27 -5.53 -13.63
CA LEU A 232 0.85 -5.39 -14.97
C LEU A 232 -0.25 -5.30 -16.06
N LEU A 233 -1.38 -5.97 -15.88
CA LEU A 233 -2.48 -6.00 -16.85
C LEU A 233 -3.52 -4.88 -16.69
N VAL A 234 -3.41 -3.97 -15.71
CA VAL A 234 -4.42 -2.91 -15.50
C VAL A 234 -4.57 -2.02 -16.73
N THR A 235 -3.48 -1.48 -17.27
CA THR A 235 -3.50 -0.62 -18.46
C THR A 235 -4.02 -1.35 -19.70
N PRO A 236 -3.49 -2.51 -20.13
CA PRO A 236 -3.98 -3.18 -21.33
C PRO A 236 -5.44 -3.63 -21.20
N ALA A 237 -5.87 -4.09 -20.01
CA ALA A 237 -7.28 -4.41 -19.78
C ALA A 237 -8.18 -3.17 -19.90
N THR A 238 -7.76 -2.05 -19.30
CA THR A 238 -8.51 -0.78 -19.37
C THR A 238 -8.59 -0.25 -20.81
N ALA A 239 -7.48 -0.26 -21.54
CA ALA A 239 -7.41 0.16 -22.94
C ALA A 239 -8.28 -0.73 -23.84
N THR A 240 -8.27 -2.04 -23.62
CA THR A 240 -9.11 -3.00 -24.35
C THR A 240 -10.60 -2.72 -24.09
N CYS A 241 -11.00 -2.53 -22.83
CA CYS A 241 -12.38 -2.16 -22.51
C CYS A 241 -12.79 -0.83 -23.16
N LEU A 242 -11.90 0.17 -23.19
CA LEU A 242 -12.17 1.45 -23.85
C LEU A 242 -12.36 1.28 -25.37
N ALA A 243 -11.46 0.53 -26.03
CA ALA A 243 -11.56 0.26 -27.45
C ALA A 243 -12.84 -0.53 -27.81
N LEU A 244 -13.20 -1.54 -27.02
CA LEU A 244 -14.42 -2.31 -27.22
C LEU A 244 -15.68 -1.46 -26.98
N ALA A 245 -15.68 -0.62 -25.94
CA ALA A 245 -16.81 0.25 -25.62
C ALA A 245 -17.08 1.32 -26.70
N LEU A 246 -16.01 1.87 -27.30
CA LEU A 246 -16.11 2.93 -28.32
C LEU A 246 -16.12 2.40 -29.77
N GLY A 247 -15.77 1.13 -29.97
CA GLY A 247 -15.62 0.54 -31.29
C GLY A 247 -16.94 0.49 -32.07
N PRO A 248 -17.03 1.07 -33.28
CA PRO A 248 -18.27 1.12 -34.05
C PRO A 248 -18.74 -0.27 -34.50
N ARG A 249 -17.81 -1.22 -34.67
CA ARG A 249 -18.07 -2.61 -35.09
C ARG A 249 -18.23 -3.60 -33.92
N THR A 250 -18.08 -3.16 -32.67
CA THR A 250 -18.22 -4.05 -31.51
C THR A 250 -19.68 -4.47 -31.34
N ARG A 251 -19.93 -5.79 -31.21
CA ARG A 251 -21.26 -6.34 -30.93
C ARG A 251 -21.82 -5.76 -29.61
N LEU A 252 -23.12 -5.47 -29.58
CA LEU A 252 -23.77 -4.81 -28.44
C LEU A 252 -23.49 -5.47 -27.08
N PRO A 253 -23.55 -6.82 -26.91
CA PRO A 253 -23.26 -7.44 -25.63
C PRO A 253 -21.82 -7.16 -25.15
N VAL A 254 -20.84 -7.25 -26.05
CA VAL A 254 -19.43 -6.97 -25.74
C VAL A 254 -19.24 -5.51 -25.37
N ARG A 255 -19.87 -4.59 -26.11
CA ARG A 255 -19.85 -3.15 -25.81
C ARG A 255 -20.43 -2.86 -24.43
N ALA A 256 -21.57 -3.47 -24.09
CA ALA A 256 -22.23 -3.28 -22.81
C ALA A 256 -21.36 -3.80 -21.65
N THR A 257 -20.77 -4.99 -21.78
CA THR A 257 -19.85 -5.54 -20.77
C THR A 257 -18.62 -4.66 -20.59
N ALA A 258 -18.01 -4.18 -21.69
CA ALA A 258 -16.86 -3.29 -21.63
C ALA A 258 -17.19 -1.94 -20.98
N ALA A 259 -18.34 -1.36 -21.31
CA ALA A 259 -18.82 -0.13 -20.68
C ALA A 259 -19.12 -0.32 -19.19
N ALA A 260 -19.73 -1.45 -18.79
CA ALA A 260 -19.97 -1.79 -17.40
C ALA A 260 -18.65 -1.99 -16.62
N ALA A 261 -17.66 -2.64 -17.24
CA ALA A 261 -16.32 -2.79 -16.65
C ALA A 261 -15.65 -1.44 -16.41
N LEU A 262 -15.70 -0.52 -17.38
CA LEU A 262 -15.20 0.84 -17.22
C LEU A 262 -15.97 1.60 -16.13
N TRP A 263 -17.30 1.51 -16.13
CA TRP A 263 -18.14 2.18 -15.13
C TRP A 263 -17.85 1.69 -13.70
N THR A 264 -17.67 0.39 -13.50
CA THR A 264 -17.31 -0.20 -12.20
C THR A 264 -15.86 0.09 -11.78
N ALA A 265 -14.97 0.36 -12.75
CA ALA A 265 -13.59 0.75 -12.50
C ALA A 265 -13.42 2.25 -12.19
N THR A 266 -14.24 3.13 -12.76
CA THR A 266 -14.02 4.59 -12.70
C THR A 266 -15.19 5.35 -12.07
N VAL A 267 -16.43 5.16 -12.54
CA VAL A 267 -17.58 6.00 -12.13
C VAL A 267 -18.16 5.60 -10.78
N ALA A 268 -18.57 4.33 -10.64
CA ALA A 268 -19.11 3.81 -9.39
C ALA A 268 -18.19 4.06 -8.18
N PRO A 269 -16.88 3.75 -8.24
CA PRO A 269 -15.97 3.99 -7.13
C PRO A 269 -15.82 5.48 -6.78
N VAL A 270 -15.73 6.35 -7.78
CA VAL A 270 -15.63 7.81 -7.57
C VAL A 270 -16.83 8.31 -6.76
N ARG A 271 -18.05 7.89 -7.13
CA ARG A 271 -19.26 8.28 -6.42
C ARG A 271 -19.32 7.71 -5.01
N LEU A 272 -18.95 6.43 -4.84
CA LEU A 272 -18.95 5.78 -3.53
C LEU A 272 -17.93 6.41 -2.57
N LEU A 273 -16.73 6.75 -3.05
CA LEU A 273 -15.74 7.45 -2.25
C LEU A 273 -16.26 8.82 -1.80
N ALA A 274 -16.80 9.61 -2.72
CA ALA A 274 -17.31 10.93 -2.40
C ALA A 274 -18.51 10.89 -1.44
N GLN A 275 -19.41 9.90 -1.58
CA GLN A 275 -20.50 9.67 -0.65
C GLN A 275 -19.99 9.26 0.75
N ALA A 276 -18.96 8.40 0.82
CA ALA A 276 -18.32 8.02 2.08
C ALA A 276 -17.60 9.19 2.77
N GLU A 277 -17.26 10.24 2.02
CA GLU A 277 -16.72 11.51 2.51
C GLU A 277 -17.81 12.53 2.85
N GLY A 278 -19.08 12.16 2.76
CA GLY A 278 -20.21 13.08 3.02
C GLY A 278 -20.37 14.17 1.95
N ARG A 279 -19.72 14.03 0.79
CA ARG A 279 -19.72 15.04 -0.28
C ARG A 279 -20.22 14.46 -1.61
N PRO A 280 -21.54 14.35 -1.81
CA PRO A 280 -22.11 13.93 -3.08
C PRO A 280 -21.59 14.82 -4.22
N LEU A 281 -21.12 14.19 -5.31
CA LEU A 281 -20.61 14.92 -6.47
C LEU A 281 -21.74 15.33 -7.41
N THR A 282 -21.59 16.51 -8.01
CA THR A 282 -22.37 16.89 -9.19
C THR A 282 -22.06 15.96 -10.38
N VAL A 283 -22.90 16.00 -11.42
CA VAL A 283 -22.66 15.24 -12.65
C VAL A 283 -21.31 15.64 -13.28
N ARG A 284 -21.02 16.95 -13.33
CA ARG A 284 -19.77 17.48 -13.89
C ARG A 284 -18.54 17.00 -13.11
N GLU A 285 -18.59 17.05 -11.78
CA GLU A 285 -17.49 16.54 -10.95
C GLU A 285 -17.32 15.03 -11.09
N THR A 286 -18.43 14.28 -11.14
CA THR A 286 -18.40 12.82 -11.36
C THR A 286 -17.69 12.51 -12.68
N VAL A 287 -18.06 13.17 -13.78
CA VAL A 287 -17.43 12.99 -15.08
C VAL A 287 -15.94 13.33 -15.01
N THR A 288 -15.59 14.50 -14.45
CA THR A 288 -14.20 14.97 -14.35
C THR A 288 -13.34 13.97 -13.58
N GLN A 289 -13.77 13.59 -12.37
CA GLN A 289 -13.01 12.65 -11.53
C GLN A 289 -12.95 11.24 -12.12
N SER A 290 -13.98 10.81 -12.85
CA SER A 290 -13.98 9.51 -13.54
C SER A 290 -12.98 9.49 -14.70
N VAL A 291 -12.90 10.57 -15.47
CA VAL A 291 -11.91 10.73 -16.56
C VAL A 291 -10.49 10.78 -16.00
N GLU A 292 -10.27 11.54 -14.93
CA GLU A 292 -8.97 11.53 -14.22
C GLU A 292 -8.58 10.13 -13.77
N THR A 293 -9.51 9.41 -13.14
CA THR A 293 -9.26 8.03 -12.67
C THR A 293 -8.98 7.08 -13.82
N LEU A 294 -9.70 7.21 -14.94
CA LEU A 294 -9.43 6.45 -16.17
C LEU A 294 -8.01 6.70 -16.68
N ALA A 295 -7.58 7.97 -16.74
CA ALA A 295 -6.22 8.33 -17.14
C ALA A 295 -5.17 7.72 -16.20
N GLY A 296 -5.42 7.75 -14.88
CA GLY A 296 -4.56 7.08 -13.90
C GLY A 296 -4.45 5.57 -14.11
N LEU A 297 -5.56 4.88 -14.42
CA LEU A 297 -5.57 3.44 -14.74
C LEU A 297 -4.80 3.13 -16.04
N LEU A 298 -4.90 4.00 -17.05
CA LEU A 298 -4.16 3.87 -18.30
C LEU A 298 -2.64 4.04 -18.15
N LEU A 299 -2.15 4.58 -17.02
CA LEU A 299 -0.71 4.63 -16.72
C LEU A 299 -0.25 3.60 -15.70
N LYS A 300 -1.19 2.87 -15.07
CA LYS A 300 -0.90 2.03 -13.91
C LYS A 300 0.14 0.93 -14.20
N SER A 301 0.23 0.44 -15.44
CA SER A 301 1.18 -0.60 -15.85
C SER A 301 2.57 -0.07 -16.24
N ILE A 302 2.79 1.24 -16.37
CA ILE A 302 4.09 1.79 -16.81
C ILE A 302 5.21 1.46 -15.82
N GLY A 303 4.96 1.64 -14.51
CA GLY A 303 5.91 1.25 -13.46
C GLY A 303 6.31 -0.24 -13.54
N PRO A 304 5.34 -1.16 -13.56
CA PRO A 304 5.59 -2.58 -13.82
C PRO A 304 6.43 -2.88 -15.07
N MET A 305 6.07 -2.31 -16.22
CA MET A 305 6.81 -2.52 -17.47
C MET A 305 8.24 -1.99 -17.39
N THR A 306 8.42 -0.83 -16.75
CA THR A 306 9.75 -0.22 -16.56
C THR A 306 10.62 -1.07 -15.63
N ALA A 307 10.05 -1.59 -14.54
CA ALA A 307 10.75 -2.47 -13.61
C ALA A 307 11.20 -3.78 -14.28
N LEU A 308 10.32 -4.40 -15.07
CA LEU A 308 10.64 -5.61 -15.83
C LEU A 308 11.68 -5.34 -16.93
N GLY A 309 11.53 -4.23 -17.68
CA GLY A 309 12.47 -3.83 -18.71
C GLY A 309 13.86 -3.57 -18.16
N ARG A 310 13.96 -2.86 -17.02
CA ARG A 310 15.23 -2.64 -16.31
C ARG A 310 15.86 -3.98 -15.93
N TRP A 311 15.10 -4.86 -15.27
CA TRP A 311 15.61 -6.16 -14.86
C TRP A 311 16.09 -7.00 -16.05
N ALA A 312 15.37 -6.99 -17.17
CA ALA A 312 15.75 -7.70 -18.39
C ALA A 312 17.03 -7.15 -19.04
N VAL A 313 17.27 -5.83 -18.97
CA VAL A 313 18.44 -5.17 -19.59
C VAL A 313 19.67 -5.24 -18.70
N THR A 314 19.53 -4.92 -17.42
CA THR A 314 20.68 -4.74 -16.52
C THR A 314 20.96 -5.97 -15.66
N GLY A 315 20.05 -6.95 -15.60
CA GLY A 315 20.09 -8.06 -14.64
C GLY A 315 19.98 -7.61 -13.18
N THR A 316 19.84 -6.30 -12.94
CA THR A 316 19.85 -5.69 -11.61
C THR A 316 18.49 -5.11 -11.28
N ARG A 317 18.08 -5.27 -10.02
CA ARG A 317 16.88 -4.62 -9.48
C ARG A 317 17.18 -3.16 -9.17
N HIS A 318 16.13 -2.35 -9.04
CA HIS A 318 16.27 -0.96 -8.62
C HIS A 318 16.91 -0.90 -7.21
N SER A 319 18.19 -0.50 -7.13
CA SER A 319 18.94 -0.41 -5.88
C SER A 319 18.87 0.98 -5.23
N ALA A 320 18.39 1.99 -5.97
CA ALA A 320 18.39 3.35 -5.48
C ALA A 320 17.31 3.55 -4.41
N LEU A 321 17.75 4.08 -3.26
CA LEU A 321 16.90 4.87 -2.39
C LEU A 321 16.39 6.05 -3.20
N ALA A 322 15.16 6.00 -3.71
CA ALA A 322 14.61 7.26 -4.19
C ALA A 322 14.27 8.08 -2.94
N PRO A 323 14.92 9.24 -2.73
CA PRO A 323 14.50 10.15 -1.68
C PRO A 323 13.02 10.45 -1.95
N LYS A 324 12.15 10.33 -0.93
CA LYS A 324 10.87 11.01 -0.99
C LYS A 324 11.20 12.50 -1.14
N SER A 325 11.04 13.05 -2.34
CA SER A 325 11.28 14.46 -2.58
C SER A 325 10.15 15.24 -1.94
N ASN A 326 10.24 15.49 -0.64
CA ASN A 326 9.37 16.43 0.04
C ASN A 326 9.75 17.84 -0.41
N ARG A 327 9.36 18.22 -1.64
CA ARG A 327 9.33 19.62 -2.02
C ARG A 327 8.22 20.25 -1.18
N ARG A 328 8.60 20.81 -0.02
CA ARG A 328 7.69 21.58 0.83
C ARG A 328 7.08 22.69 0.00
N THR A 329 5.84 22.55 -0.42
CA THR A 329 5.07 23.68 -0.94
C THR A 329 4.43 24.40 0.25
N ALA A 330 5.07 25.52 0.62
CA ALA A 330 4.61 26.56 1.56
C ALA A 330 4.47 26.19 3.05
N SER A 331 4.74 27.19 3.90
CA SER A 331 4.52 27.18 5.34
C SER A 331 3.06 26.87 5.69
N PRO A 332 2.79 26.20 6.82
CA PRO A 332 1.42 25.99 7.27
C PRO A 332 0.73 27.35 7.42
N THR A 333 -0.33 27.57 6.65
CA THR A 333 -1.28 28.63 6.96
C THR A 333 -1.87 28.33 8.34
N THR A 334 -1.80 29.32 9.21
CA THR A 334 -2.25 29.34 10.61
C THR A 334 -3.77 29.20 10.76
N SER A 335 -4.37 28.14 10.21
CA SER A 335 -5.80 27.83 10.39
C SER A 335 -6.09 26.53 11.12
N ASP A 336 -5.09 25.68 11.40
CA ASP A 336 -5.23 24.55 12.34
C ASP A 336 -4.96 25.01 13.78
N ARG A 337 -5.55 26.16 14.17
CA ARG A 337 -5.81 26.39 15.59
C ARG A 337 -7.07 25.63 15.92
N GLU A 338 -6.88 24.55 16.67
CA GLU A 338 -7.90 23.91 17.48
C GLU A 338 -8.88 24.97 18.01
N THR A 339 -10.12 24.92 17.55
CA THR A 339 -11.22 25.51 18.30
C THR A 339 -11.38 24.69 19.59
N PRO A 340 -11.52 25.37 20.74
CA PRO A 340 -11.44 24.78 22.08
C PRO A 340 -12.46 23.69 22.36
#